data_AF-A0A378NBT7-F1
#
_entry.id   AF-A0A378NBT7-F1
#
_cell.length_a   1.000
_cell.length_b   1.000
_cell.length_c   1.000
_cell.angle_alpha   90.00
_cell.angle_beta   90.00
_cell.angle_gamma   90.00
#
_symmetry.space_group_name_H-M   'P 1'
#
loop_
_entity.id
_entity.type
_entity.pdbx_description
1 polymer ?
#
loop_
_entity_poly.entity_id
_entity_poly.type
_entity_poly.pdbx_seq_one_letter_code
_entity_poly.pdbx_strand_id
1 'polypeptide(L)'
;MIGQALGWRATFGIIGIIALIVLMMIWRLLPYLPSKNAGSIKSLPLLFKRPMLIGIYLLVALIVSGHFTAYSYIEPFMIKISSVSVENTTFILLVFGLAGVVASFLFGRLYGKAPNKFILSGIAIIMCSQLCLLFLSDSTVAMFMVAFVWGIGITGMSIALQMKVLELAPDATDVATAIFSGTYNLGIGGGALLGSSFCSNGLVCIC
;
A
#
# COMPACT_ATOMS: atom_id res chain seq x y z
N MET A 1 -2.66 11.06 -17.66
CA MET A 1 -3.22 11.99 -18.67
C MET A 1 -3.22 13.46 -18.21
N ILE A 2 -3.71 13.85 -17.02
CA ILE A 2 -3.67 15.27 -16.58
C ILE A 2 -2.25 15.75 -16.21
N GLY A 3 -1.46 14.93 -15.51
CA GLY A 3 -0.09 15.30 -15.12
C GLY A 3 0.90 15.41 -16.29
N GLN A 4 0.67 14.68 -17.38
CA GLN A 4 1.47 14.78 -18.61
C GLN A 4 1.04 15.95 -19.51
N ALA A 5 -0.24 16.34 -19.49
CA ALA A 5 -0.74 17.40 -20.36
C ALA A 5 -0.66 18.82 -19.76
N LEU A 6 -0.85 18.96 -18.43
CA LEU A 6 -0.98 20.26 -17.75
C LEU A 6 0.15 20.55 -16.75
N GLY A 7 1.09 19.61 -16.62
CA GLY A 7 2.21 19.70 -15.68
C GLY A 7 1.81 19.44 -14.22
N TRP A 8 2.82 19.19 -13.40
CA TRP A 8 2.65 18.82 -11.98
C TRP A 8 1.90 19.91 -11.18
N ARG A 9 2.12 21.20 -11.48
CA ARG A 9 1.48 22.33 -10.78
C ARG A 9 -0.04 22.33 -10.90
N ALA A 10 -0.58 22.11 -12.10
CA ALA A 10 -2.03 22.06 -12.32
C ALA A 10 -2.66 20.86 -11.61
N THR A 11 -1.95 19.73 -11.58
CA THR A 11 -2.39 18.52 -10.87
C THR A 11 -2.52 18.81 -9.37
N PHE A 12 -1.52 19.45 -8.75
CA PHE A 12 -1.62 19.86 -7.34
C PHE A 12 -2.72 20.90 -7.09
N GLY A 13 -2.91 21.85 -8.00
CA GLY A 13 -3.98 22.85 -7.90
C GLY A 13 -5.37 22.22 -7.87
N ILE A 14 -5.64 21.27 -8.77
CA ILE A 14 -6.91 20.53 -8.83
C ILE A 14 -7.13 19.72 -7.55
N ILE A 15 -6.10 19.00 -7.08
CA ILE A 15 -6.16 18.22 -5.84
C ILE A 15 -6.49 19.15 -4.65
N GLY A 16 -5.88 20.34 -4.58
CA GLY A 16 -6.16 21.32 -3.53
C GLY A 16 -7.60 21.83 -3.55
N ILE A 17 -8.15 22.13 -4.73
CA ILE A 17 -9.55 22.56 -4.87
C ILE A 17 -10.51 21.45 -4.44
N ILE A 18 -10.26 20.20 -4.88
CA ILE A 18 -11.07 19.04 -4.48
C ILE A 18 -11.01 18.85 -2.95
N ALA A 19 -9.83 18.98 -2.34
CA ALA A 19 -9.68 18.89 -0.89
C ALA A 19 -10.49 19.97 -0.14
N LEU A 20 -10.53 21.21 -0.65
CA LEU A 20 -11.36 22.29 -0.09
C LEU A 20 -12.85 21.99 -0.19
N ILE A 21 -13.31 21.44 -1.31
CA ILE A 21 -14.71 21.04 -1.49
C ILE A 21 -15.08 19.95 -0.47
N VAL A 22 -14.23 18.93 -0.35
CA VAL A 22 -14.43 17.84 0.63
C VAL A 22 -14.45 18.38 2.06
N LEU A 23 -13.55 19.31 2.39
CA LEU A 23 -13.52 19.96 3.71
C LEU A 23 -14.83 20.70 3.99
N MET A 24 -15.34 21.48 3.03
CA MET A 24 -16.63 22.17 3.18
C MET A 24 -17.79 21.20 3.32
N MET A 25 -17.79 20.08 2.59
CA MET A 25 -18.82 19.05 2.73
C MET A 25 -18.78 18.39 4.09
N ILE A 26 -17.59 17.99 4.58
CA ILE A 26 -17.44 17.39 5.92
C ILE A 26 -17.88 18.40 6.99
N TRP A 27 -17.45 19.66 6.89
CA TRP A 27 -17.83 20.69 7.86
C TRP A 27 -19.34 20.93 7.93
N ARG A 28 -20.04 20.78 6.80
CA ARG A 28 -21.50 20.98 6.73
C ARG A 28 -22.33 19.74 7.06
N LEU A 29 -21.87 18.55 6.67
CA LEU A 29 -22.63 17.30 6.82
C LEU A 29 -22.29 16.52 8.08
N LEU A 30 -21.09 16.67 8.65
CA LEU A 30 -20.65 15.84 9.75
C LEU A 30 -21.23 16.36 11.09
N PRO A 31 -22.16 15.64 11.73
CA PRO A 31 -22.58 15.98 13.08
C PRO A 31 -21.43 15.76 14.06
N TYR A 32 -21.51 16.34 15.27
CA TYR A 32 -20.50 16.14 16.29
C TYR A 32 -20.44 14.66 16.69
N LEU A 33 -19.40 13.93 16.27
CA LEU A 33 -19.13 12.56 16.71
C LEU A 33 -18.26 12.61 17.97
N PRO A 34 -18.80 12.33 19.18
CA PRO A 34 -17.97 12.20 20.37
C PRO A 34 -17.06 10.97 20.18
N SER A 35 -15.75 11.17 20.30
CA SER A 35 -14.82 10.05 20.19
C SER A 35 -14.98 9.11 21.39
N LYS A 36 -15.70 8.01 21.18
CA LYS A 36 -15.93 6.96 22.19
C LYS A 36 -14.75 5.99 22.31
N ASN A 37 -13.94 5.86 21.25
CA ASN A 37 -12.81 4.93 21.15
C ASN A 37 -11.46 5.63 20.88
N ALA A 38 -11.38 6.94 21.11
CA ALA A 38 -10.10 7.63 21.26
C ALA A 38 -9.43 7.04 22.49
N GLY A 39 -8.68 5.95 22.30
CA GLY A 39 -7.79 5.43 23.30
C GLY A 39 -7.01 6.61 23.86
N SER A 40 -7.05 6.79 25.18
CA SER A 40 -6.27 7.83 25.84
C SER A 40 -4.79 7.59 25.51
N ILE A 41 -3.95 8.63 25.50
CA ILE A 41 -2.48 8.49 25.40
C ILE A 41 -1.94 7.50 26.46
N LYS A 42 -2.68 7.32 27.56
CA LYS A 42 -2.43 6.30 28.59
C LYS A 42 -2.55 4.84 28.12
N SER A 43 -3.26 4.57 27.03
CA SER A 43 -3.41 3.24 26.42
C SER A 43 -2.21 2.85 25.55
N LEU A 44 -1.36 3.82 25.18
CA LEU A 44 -0.15 3.61 24.38
C LEU A 44 0.82 2.58 25.00
N PRO A 45 1.23 2.67 26.28
CA PRO A 45 2.09 1.65 26.89
C PRO A 45 1.39 0.29 27.04
N LEU A 46 0.06 0.23 27.04
CA LEU A 46 -0.72 -1.00 27.10
C LEU A 46 -0.71 -1.74 25.76
N LEU A 47 -0.70 -1.01 24.64
CA LEU A 47 -0.53 -1.56 23.29
C LEU A 47 0.89 -2.13 23.10
N PHE A 48 1.93 -1.44 23.56
CA PHE A 48 3.32 -1.94 23.53
C PHE A 48 3.56 -3.16 24.43
N LYS A 49 2.67 -3.44 25.38
CA LYS A 49 2.73 -4.68 26.19
C LYS A 49 2.14 -5.90 25.48
N ARG A 50 1.46 -5.74 24.33
CA ARG A 50 0.89 -6.85 23.57
C ARG A 50 1.90 -7.30 22.50
N PRO A 51 2.68 -8.38 22.72
CA PRO A 51 3.73 -8.80 21.80
C PRO A 51 3.21 -9.16 20.41
N MET A 52 1.95 -9.64 20.32
CA MET A 52 1.30 -9.96 19.05
C MET A 52 1.06 -8.72 18.17
N LEU A 53 0.72 -7.56 18.77
CA LEU A 53 0.55 -6.29 18.04
C LEU A 53 1.89 -5.78 17.51
N ILE A 54 2.95 -5.86 18.33
CA ILE A 54 4.31 -5.49 17.91
C ILE A 54 4.77 -6.37 16.75
N GLY A 55 4.51 -7.68 16.82
CA GLY A 55 4.81 -8.61 15.73
C GLY A 55 4.12 -8.23 14.41
N ILE A 56 2.84 -7.82 14.48
CA ILE A 56 2.11 -7.32 13.30
C ILE A 56 2.72 -6.03 12.76
N TYR A 57 3.06 -5.06 13.62
CA TYR A 57 3.69 -3.81 13.17
C TYR A 57 5.06 -4.05 12.52
N LEU A 58 5.90 -4.92 13.10
CA LEU A 58 7.18 -5.29 12.50
C LEU A 58 6.99 -5.99 11.15
N LEU A 59 6.02 -6.89 11.06
CA LEU A 59 5.69 -7.60 9.82
C LEU A 59 5.19 -6.64 8.74
N VAL A 60 4.34 -5.66 9.10
CA VAL A 60 3.92 -4.58 8.21
C VAL A 60 5.12 -3.78 7.73
N ALA A 61 5.98 -3.32 8.66
CA ALA A 61 7.14 -2.52 8.32
C ALA A 61 8.06 -3.24 7.32
N LEU A 62 8.35 -4.52 7.56
CA LEU A 62 9.18 -5.35 6.70
C LEU A 62 8.57 -5.56 5.31
N ILE A 63 7.28 -5.89 5.24
CA ILE A 63 6.64 -6.27 3.99
C ILE A 63 6.34 -5.04 3.14
N VAL A 64 5.90 -3.95 3.77
CA VAL A 64 5.73 -2.67 3.09
C VAL A 64 7.08 -2.15 2.60
N SER A 65 8.15 -2.27 3.39
CA SER A 65 9.49 -1.91 2.94
C SER A 65 9.95 -2.73 1.72
N GLY A 66 9.83 -4.06 1.77
CA GLY A 66 10.19 -4.92 0.63
C GLY A 66 9.34 -4.68 -0.62
N HIS A 67 8.03 -4.41 -0.44
CA HIS A 67 7.13 -4.05 -1.53
C HIS A 67 7.53 -2.71 -2.16
N PHE A 68 7.69 -1.66 -1.36
CA PHE A 68 8.03 -0.31 -1.84
C PHE A 68 9.44 -0.21 -2.38
N THR A 69 10.36 -1.10 -1.99
CA THR A 69 11.69 -1.20 -2.61
C THR A 69 11.58 -1.50 -4.11
N ALA A 70 10.67 -2.37 -4.52
CA ALA A 70 10.43 -2.66 -5.93
C ALA A 70 9.40 -1.72 -6.57
N TYR A 71 8.29 -1.46 -5.88
CA TYR A 71 7.18 -0.68 -6.43
C TYR A 71 7.56 0.78 -6.72
N SER A 72 8.41 1.41 -5.88
CA SER A 72 8.86 2.79 -6.12
C SER A 72 9.65 2.95 -7.41
N TYR A 73 10.25 1.87 -7.91
CA TYR A 73 11.06 1.85 -9.13
C TYR A 73 10.40 1.05 -10.26
N ILE A 74 9.11 0.72 -10.12
CA ILE A 74 8.40 -0.07 -11.13
C ILE A 74 8.26 0.69 -12.46
N GLU A 75 8.05 2.01 -12.40
CA GLU A 75 7.95 2.87 -13.58
C GLU A 75 9.26 2.96 -14.36
N PRO A 76 10.42 3.33 -13.76
CA PRO A 76 11.69 3.29 -14.46
C PRO A 76 12.07 1.88 -14.90
N PHE A 77 11.70 0.83 -14.15
CA PHE A 77 11.89 -0.56 -14.58
C PHE A 77 11.11 -0.86 -15.87
N MET A 78 9.82 -0.54 -15.92
CA MET A 78 8.97 -0.78 -17.10
C MET A 78 9.45 -0.03 -18.34
N ILE A 79 9.90 1.21 -18.17
CA ILE A 79 10.32 2.07 -19.30
C ILE A 79 11.73 1.69 -19.78
N LYS A 80 12.70 1.52 -18.87
CA LYS A 80 14.10 1.27 -19.26
C LYS A 80 14.41 -0.19 -19.58
N ILE A 81 13.78 -1.16 -18.89
CA ILE A 81 14.11 -2.58 -19.01
C ILE A 81 13.14 -3.27 -19.97
N SER A 82 11.85 -3.12 -19.72
CA SER A 82 10.82 -3.77 -20.56
C SER A 82 10.47 -2.98 -21.83
N SER A 83 11.09 -1.82 -22.06
CA SER A 83 10.84 -0.96 -23.24
C SER A 83 9.35 -0.63 -23.43
N VAL A 84 8.57 -0.60 -22.36
CA VAL A 84 7.12 -0.39 -22.39
C VAL A 84 6.84 1.10 -22.59
N SER A 85 5.89 1.42 -23.48
CA SER A 85 5.47 2.80 -23.70
C SER A 85 4.90 3.43 -22.43
N VAL A 86 5.11 4.74 -22.26
CA VAL A 86 4.64 5.48 -21.07
C VAL A 86 3.11 5.42 -20.90
N GLU A 87 2.38 5.29 -22.00
CA GLU A 87 0.93 5.10 -22.00
C GLU A 87 0.53 3.75 -21.35
N ASN A 88 1.23 2.67 -21.70
CA ASN A 88 0.98 1.35 -21.14
C ASN A 88 1.32 1.29 -19.64
N THR A 89 2.35 2.01 -19.18
CA THR A 89 2.64 2.16 -17.75
C THR A 89 1.46 2.75 -16.99
N THR A 90 0.82 3.79 -17.54
CA THR A 90 -0.37 4.40 -16.93
C THR A 90 -1.53 3.40 -16.84
N PHE A 91 -1.75 2.59 -17.88
CA PHE A 91 -2.76 1.53 -17.86
C PHE A 91 -2.45 0.44 -16.83
N ILE A 92 -1.18 0.07 -16.63
CA ILE A 92 -0.78 -0.90 -15.60
C ILE A 92 -1.11 -0.37 -14.21
N LEU A 93 -0.85 0.90 -13.92
CA LEU A 93 -1.25 1.52 -12.65
C LEU A 93 -2.78 1.53 -12.46
N LEU A 94 -3.53 1.75 -13.54
CA LEU A 94 -4.99 1.66 -13.51
C LEU A 94 -5.46 0.24 -13.18
N VAL A 95 -4.86 -0.77 -13.81
CA VAL A 95 -5.12 -2.20 -13.53
C VAL A 95 -4.74 -2.55 -12.09
N PHE A 96 -3.67 -1.97 -11.56
CA PHE A 96 -3.29 -2.11 -10.15
C PHE A 96 -4.36 -1.51 -9.21
N GLY A 97 -4.97 -0.38 -9.58
CA GLY A 97 -6.12 0.17 -8.86
C GLY A 97 -7.35 -0.74 -8.91
N LEU A 98 -7.67 -1.32 -10.07
CA LEU A 98 -8.76 -2.29 -10.22
C LEU A 98 -8.52 -3.58 -9.41
N ALA A 99 -7.28 -4.05 -9.38
CA ALA A 99 -6.85 -5.15 -8.54
C ALA A 99 -7.17 -4.90 -7.06
N GLY A 100 -6.97 -3.67 -6.57
CA GLY A 100 -7.33 -3.28 -5.20
C GLY A 100 -8.82 -3.39 -4.90
N VAL A 101 -9.69 -3.05 -5.86
CA VAL A 101 -11.15 -3.23 -5.73
C VAL A 101 -11.51 -4.72 -5.63
N VAL A 102 -10.93 -5.54 -6.51
CA VAL A 102 -11.12 -7.00 -6.48
C VAL A 102 -10.62 -7.60 -5.17
N ALA A 103 -9.47 -7.15 -4.67
CA ALA A 103 -8.90 -7.57 -3.40
C ALA A 103 -9.83 -7.28 -2.23
N SER A 104 -10.47 -6.10 -2.23
CA SER A 104 -11.41 -5.68 -1.19
C SER A 104 -12.66 -6.58 -1.17
N PHE A 105 -13.15 -6.98 -2.34
CA PHE A 105 -14.25 -7.95 -2.45
C PHE A 105 -13.84 -9.34 -1.98
N LEU A 106 -12.66 -9.82 -2.39
CA LEU A 106 -12.10 -11.10 -1.93
C LEU A 106 -11.91 -11.11 -0.41
N PHE A 107 -11.40 -10.02 0.15
CA PHE A 107 -11.22 -9.84 1.58
C PHE A 107 -12.54 -10.06 2.33
N GLY A 108 -13.61 -9.39 1.92
CA GLY A 108 -14.92 -9.52 2.57
C GLY A 108 -15.48 -10.95 2.59
N ARG A 109 -15.12 -11.79 1.62
CA ARG A 109 -15.63 -13.17 1.49
C ARG A 109 -14.73 -14.24 2.11
N LEU A 110 -13.41 -14.03 2.07
CA LEU A 110 -12.42 -15.06 2.41
C LEU A 110 -11.77 -14.84 3.78
N TYR A 111 -11.64 -13.58 4.23
CA TYR A 111 -10.95 -13.27 5.49
C TYR A 111 -11.59 -13.96 6.69
N GLY A 112 -12.93 -13.92 6.80
CA GLY A 112 -13.66 -14.52 7.92
C GLY A 112 -13.52 -16.04 8.05
N LYS A 113 -13.12 -16.74 6.98
CA LYS A 113 -12.95 -18.21 7.01
C LYS A 113 -11.57 -18.63 7.51
N ALA A 114 -10.52 -17.93 7.10
CA ALA A 114 -9.15 -18.29 7.40
C ALA A 114 -8.21 -17.06 7.35
N PRO A 115 -8.22 -16.19 8.37
CA PRO A 115 -7.52 -14.90 8.33
C PRO A 115 -6.00 -15.05 8.21
N ASN A 116 -5.40 -16.00 8.93
CA ASN A 116 -3.95 -16.24 8.86
C ASN A 116 -3.52 -16.78 7.49
N LYS A 117 -4.33 -17.67 6.89
CA LYS A 117 -4.06 -18.18 5.54
C LYS A 117 -4.19 -17.09 4.49
N PHE A 118 -5.15 -16.19 4.66
CA PHE A 118 -5.34 -15.05 3.76
C PHE A 118 -4.13 -14.11 3.79
N ILE A 119 -3.66 -13.73 4.98
CA ILE A 119 -2.45 -12.91 5.12
C ILE A 119 -1.23 -13.60 4.48
N LEU A 120 -1.00 -14.88 4.82
CA LEU A 120 0.12 -15.64 4.26
C LEU A 120 0.04 -15.78 2.74
N SER A 121 -1.16 -15.96 2.19
CA SER A 121 -1.37 -16.01 0.74
C SER A 121 -1.07 -14.67 0.08
N GLY A 122 -1.43 -13.54 0.69
CA GLY A 122 -1.07 -12.21 0.19
C GLY A 122 0.44 -11.99 0.16
N ILE A 123 1.16 -12.43 1.19
CA ILE A 123 2.62 -12.37 1.26
C ILE A 123 3.26 -13.24 0.16
N ALA A 124 2.79 -14.47 0.00
CA ALA A 124 3.27 -15.37 -1.04
C ALA A 124 3.02 -14.81 -2.44
N ILE A 125 1.85 -14.20 -2.66
CA ILE A 125 1.50 -13.51 -3.91
C ILE A 125 2.47 -12.35 -4.16
N ILE A 126 2.73 -11.48 -3.19
CA ILE A 126 3.66 -10.35 -3.33
C ILE A 126 5.07 -10.85 -3.70
N MET A 127 5.60 -11.82 -2.96
CA MET A 127 6.93 -12.37 -3.21
C MET A 127 7.04 -13.05 -4.58
N CYS A 128 6.04 -13.87 -4.94
CA CYS A 128 6.00 -14.53 -6.24
C CYS A 128 5.90 -13.51 -7.38
N SER A 129 5.08 -12.46 -7.21
CA SER A 129 4.93 -11.39 -8.20
C SER A 129 6.24 -10.65 -8.43
N GLN A 130 6.95 -10.28 -7.36
CA GLN A 130 8.24 -9.59 -7.47
C GLN A 130 9.32 -10.47 -8.13
N LEU A 131 9.36 -11.77 -7.84
CA LEU A 131 10.27 -12.70 -8.52
C LEU A 131 9.90 -12.87 -9.99
N CYS A 132 8.62 -13.07 -10.31
CA CYS A 132 8.15 -13.20 -11.69
C CYS A 132 8.44 -11.95 -12.52
N LEU A 133 8.43 -10.76 -11.91
CA LEU A 133 8.69 -9.49 -12.60
C LEU A 133 10.10 -9.45 -13.24
N LEU A 134 11.09 -10.15 -12.67
CA LEU A 134 12.43 -10.28 -13.23
C LEU A 134 12.50 -11.25 -14.42
N PHE A 135 11.68 -12.30 -14.44
CA PHE A 135 11.70 -13.33 -15.49
C PHE A 135 10.74 -13.05 -16.65
N LEU A 136 9.70 -12.25 -16.41
CA LEU A 136 8.63 -11.95 -17.37
C LEU A 136 8.71 -10.52 -17.92
N SER A 137 9.87 -9.87 -17.80
CA SER A 137 10.10 -8.49 -18.26
C SER A 137 9.94 -8.33 -19.79
N ASP A 138 10.05 -9.40 -20.56
CA ASP A 138 10.03 -9.35 -22.03
C ASP A 138 8.61 -9.26 -22.62
N SER A 139 7.57 -9.57 -21.85
CA SER A 139 6.18 -9.61 -22.33
C SER A 139 5.28 -8.61 -21.61
N THR A 140 4.76 -7.63 -22.34
CA THR A 140 3.86 -6.60 -21.79
C THR A 140 2.61 -7.21 -21.15
N VAL A 141 2.01 -8.24 -21.78
CA VAL A 141 0.79 -8.90 -21.26
C VAL A 141 1.08 -9.61 -19.93
N ALA A 142 2.26 -10.23 -19.82
CA ALA A 142 2.70 -10.85 -18.59
C ALA A 142 2.86 -9.83 -17.46
N MET A 143 3.40 -8.64 -17.75
CA MET A 143 3.51 -7.55 -16.77
C MET A 143 2.15 -7.07 -16.27
N PHE A 144 1.15 -6.95 -17.15
CA PHE A 144 -0.21 -6.60 -16.74
C PHE A 144 -0.80 -7.64 -15.77
N MET A 145 -0.63 -8.93 -16.05
CA MET A 145 -1.10 -9.99 -15.17
C MET A 145 -0.36 -9.99 -13.83
N VAL A 146 0.96 -9.84 -13.85
CA VAL A 146 1.77 -9.76 -12.63
C VAL A 146 1.37 -8.54 -11.80
N ALA A 147 1.20 -7.36 -12.40
CA ALA A 147 0.76 -6.16 -11.70
C ALA A 147 -0.64 -6.31 -11.09
N PHE A 148 -1.57 -6.94 -11.82
CA PHE A 148 -2.92 -7.21 -11.31
C PHE A 148 -2.88 -8.16 -10.10
N VAL A 149 -2.15 -9.27 -10.21
CA VAL A 149 -2.00 -10.24 -9.12
C VAL A 149 -1.28 -9.62 -7.93
N TRP A 150 -0.25 -8.82 -8.19
CA TRP A 150 0.50 -8.10 -7.16
C TRP A 150 -0.37 -7.12 -6.40
N GLY A 151 -1.19 -6.33 -7.12
CA GLY A 151 -2.16 -5.40 -6.55
C GLY A 151 -3.17 -6.12 -5.64
N ILE A 152 -3.66 -7.29 -6.05
CA ILE A 152 -4.56 -8.10 -5.21
C ILE A 152 -3.88 -8.52 -3.92
N GLY A 153 -2.64 -9.01 -4.02
CA GLY A 153 -1.84 -9.45 -2.88
C GLY A 153 -1.62 -8.34 -1.86
N ILE A 154 -1.11 -7.18 -2.30
CA ILE A 154 -0.79 -6.07 -1.39
C ILE A 154 -2.04 -5.46 -0.76
N THR A 155 -3.08 -5.16 -1.55
CA THR A 155 -4.28 -4.53 -1.01
C THR A 155 -5.02 -5.48 -0.07
N GLY A 156 -5.16 -6.76 -0.44
CA GLY A 156 -5.79 -7.76 0.40
C GLY A 156 -5.04 -7.95 1.72
N MET A 157 -3.72 -8.10 1.65
CA MET A 157 -2.87 -8.25 2.82
C MET A 157 -2.94 -7.02 3.74
N SER A 158 -2.87 -5.80 3.19
CA SER A 158 -2.95 -4.56 3.97
C SER A 158 -4.28 -4.42 4.71
N ILE A 159 -5.40 -4.71 4.05
CA ILE A 159 -6.73 -4.69 4.70
C ILE A 159 -6.79 -5.75 5.80
N ALA A 160 -6.29 -6.97 5.55
CA ALA A 160 -6.30 -8.04 6.53
C ALA A 160 -5.46 -7.75 7.77
N LEU A 161 -4.29 -7.15 7.60
CA LEU A 161 -3.45 -6.72 8.72
C LEU A 161 -4.08 -5.57 9.49
N GLN A 162 -4.66 -4.59 8.80
CA GLN A 162 -5.37 -3.49 9.45
C GLN A 162 -6.54 -4.02 10.30
N MET A 163 -7.30 -4.97 9.77
CA MET A 163 -8.38 -5.63 10.50
C MET A 163 -7.88 -6.44 11.69
N LYS A 164 -6.73 -7.11 11.58
CA LYS A 164 -6.10 -7.76 12.74
C LYS A 164 -5.70 -6.75 13.81
N VAL A 165 -5.15 -5.60 13.45
CA VAL A 165 -4.83 -4.55 14.43
C VAL A 165 -6.08 -4.09 15.16
N LEU A 166 -7.20 -3.90 14.45
CA LEU A 166 -8.48 -3.54 15.06
C LEU A 166 -9.02 -4.64 15.99
N GLU A 167 -8.94 -5.92 15.59
CA GLU A 167 -9.33 -7.07 16.41
C GLU A 167 -8.49 -7.22 17.68
N LEU A 168 -7.19 -6.91 17.60
CA LEU A 168 -6.26 -7.03 18.73
C LEU A 168 -6.29 -5.83 19.68
N ALA A 169 -6.84 -4.69 19.25
CA ALA A 169 -6.90 -3.45 20.03
C ALA A 169 -8.30 -2.78 19.97
N PRO A 170 -9.39 -3.49 20.29
CA PRO A 170 -10.74 -2.93 20.26
C PRO A 170 -10.94 -1.81 21.29
N ASP A 171 -10.12 -1.80 22.35
CA ASP A 171 -10.09 -0.82 23.43
C ASP A 171 -9.38 0.49 23.07
N ALA A 172 -8.63 0.52 21.97
CA ALA A 172 -7.83 1.68 21.56
C ALA A 172 -7.66 1.75 20.03
N THR A 173 -8.76 1.61 19.28
CA THR A 173 -8.75 1.51 17.81
C THR A 173 -8.11 2.71 17.13
N ASP A 174 -8.36 3.92 17.63
CA ASP A 174 -7.83 5.15 17.05
C ASP A 174 -6.30 5.20 17.16
N VAL A 175 -5.77 4.87 18.33
CA VAL A 175 -4.33 4.83 18.60
C VAL A 175 -3.66 3.69 17.83
N ALA A 176 -4.27 2.51 17.82
CA ALA A 176 -3.73 1.35 17.10
C ALA A 176 -3.68 1.60 15.58
N THR A 177 -4.72 2.20 15.01
CA THR A 177 -4.75 2.57 13.59
C THR A 177 -3.76 3.69 13.26
N ALA A 178 -3.58 4.65 14.18
CA ALA A 178 -2.55 5.69 14.03
C ALA A 178 -1.13 5.11 14.02
N ILE A 179 -0.82 4.18 14.94
CA ILE A 179 0.47 3.48 14.94
C ILE A 179 0.62 2.65 13.67
N PHE A 180 -0.41 1.89 13.27
CA PHE A 180 -0.39 1.12 12.04
C PHE A 180 -0.06 1.99 10.82
N SER A 181 -0.74 3.13 10.68
CA SER A 181 -0.47 4.10 9.62
C SER A 181 0.96 4.66 9.69
N GLY A 182 1.43 5.02 10.89
CA GLY A 182 2.80 5.49 11.10
C GLY A 182 3.85 4.45 10.71
N THR A 183 3.67 3.19 11.11
CA THR A 183 4.53 2.07 10.74
C THR A 183 4.46 1.77 9.25
N TYR A 184 3.29 1.87 8.63
CA TYR A 184 3.14 1.72 7.19
C TYR A 184 3.95 2.79 6.44
N ASN A 185 3.84 4.06 6.84
CA ASN A 185 4.62 5.16 6.25
C ASN A 185 6.12 5.01 6.50
N LEU A 186 6.54 4.54 7.69
CA LEU A 186 7.93 4.16 7.95
C LEU A 186 8.41 3.06 7.00
N GLY A 187 7.56 2.06 6.72
CA GLY A 187 7.82 1.03 5.73
C GLY A 187 7.97 1.60 4.31
N ILE A 188 7.08 2.50 3.89
CA ILE A 188 7.16 3.18 2.58
C ILE A 188 8.49 3.94 2.46
N GLY A 189 8.79 4.80 3.45
CA GLY A 189 10.02 5.59 3.48
C GLY A 189 11.27 4.73 3.53
N GLY A 190 11.27 3.69 4.37
CA GLY A 190 12.37 2.73 4.47
C GLY A 190 12.60 1.96 3.18
N GLY A 191 11.52 1.50 2.52
CA GLY A 191 11.60 0.80 1.23
C GLY A 191 12.10 1.70 0.11
N ALA A 192 11.64 2.95 0.05
CA ALA A 192 12.13 3.94 -0.92
C ALA A 192 13.62 4.26 -0.70
N LEU A 193 14.07 4.41 0.56
CA LEU A 193 15.48 4.64 0.90
C LEU A 193 16.37 3.44 0.55
N LEU A 194 15.93 2.23 0.87
CA LEU A 194 16.64 1.00 0.50
C LEU A 194 16.72 0.86 -1.02
N GLY A 195 15.60 1.03 -1.73
CA GLY A 195 15.55 1.01 -3.19
C GLY A 195 16.49 2.06 -3.81
N SER A 196 16.52 3.28 -3.26
CA SER A 196 17.44 4.33 -3.70
C SER A 196 18.90 3.96 -3.48
N SER A 197 19.22 3.25 -2.40
CA SER A 197 20.56 2.79 -2.08
C SER A 197 21.01 1.64 -3.00
N PHE A 198 20.12 0.70 -3.34
CA PHE A 198 20.39 -0.34 -4.34
C PHE A 198 20.59 0.22 -5.74
N CYS A 199 19.82 1.25 -6.08
CA CYS A 199 20.02 2.02 -7.30
C CYS A 199 21.36 2.75 -7.29
N SER A 200 21.68 3.46 -6.21
CA SER A 200 22.92 4.23 -6.09
C SER A 200 24.19 3.36 -6.08
N ASN A 201 24.12 2.12 -5.60
CA ASN A 201 25.24 1.16 -5.60
C ASN A 201 25.35 0.35 -6.91
N GLY A 202 24.56 0.67 -7.95
CA GLY A 202 24.70 0.05 -9.28
C GLY A 202 24.23 -1.40 -9.41
N LEU A 203 23.54 -1.94 -8.39
CA LEU A 203 23.04 -3.33 -8.42
C LEU A 203 21.71 -3.48 -9.18
N VAL A 204 20.87 -2.43 -9.24
CA VAL A 204 19.56 -2.47 -9.93
C VAL A 204 19.21 -1.16 -10.68
N CYS A 205 19.95 -0.06 -10.54
CA CYS A 205 19.79 1.07 -11.45
C CYS A 205 20.73 0.96 -12.64
N ILE A 206 20.15 0.60 -13.77
CA ILE A 206 20.64 1.00 -15.08
C ILE A 206 20.60 2.53 -15.09
N CYS A 207 21.74 3.16 -14.77
CA CYS A 207 22.00 4.54 -15.15
C CYS A 207 21.94 4.61 -16.67
#